data_AF-E1IAA4-F1
#
_entry.id   AF-E1IAA4-F1
#
_cell.length_a   1.000
_cell.length_b   1.000
_cell.length_c   1.000
_cell.angle_alpha   90.00
_cell.angle_beta   90.00
_cell.angle_gamma   90.00
#
_symmetry.space_group_name_H-M   'P 1'
#
loop_
_entity.id
_entity.type
_entity.pdbx_description
1 polymer ?
#
loop_
_entity_poly.entity_id
_entity_poly.type
_entity_poly.pdbx_seq_one_letter_code
_entity_poly.pdbx_strand_id
1 'polypeptide(L)'
;MGISVQKWLQAQGFTANPFEVWQADEEGIDNLNRYFVRPDIFDAVRGQSNAQQSVVLFAPRGAGKSALRQLVANECRNDQDHPALVVELTNYDWAKKVGSVSSEDYRLLLTRLATSHLWHTPQRIDALRDHPMHLVRLHALTHWSARRRSEYPPPLTLADEVSSQLASRLHLPADSTPQQLVEHIVAEYREGELVETLRDLVTICKIVGYSALIYTIDRVDEDDVTESNWDAALDLIKPLFNLHLLEIPNLAFKFFLPDQLQPVMRDRGVATRMPNRPRSYALTWNTEQLSTILRLRLEASSRDRFGPPRIRNFADLCDGVSDAHTWLTKASQGLPRNLIRMARMLIESHCNTTDNEGSLIRAELFEQQLAVSSTALGNEPSERAVHDAAFSSVMNVVGATSVVLSSETDEQSSSTLQQIPEPSTESIPPLRIESNGMIWLGERRIQGRISRISRLILEYLWAHRDQYVTRETLLAVIKCEPASLYKSVVRLREQLEPQLHNSKHYVEEVRGVGYRLVNFR
;
A
#
# COMPACT_ATOMS: atom_id res chain seq x y z
N MET A 1 5.26 26.02 -30.77
CA MET A 1 5.05 24.66 -30.20
C MET A 1 5.12 24.79 -28.70
N GLY A 2 4.23 24.15 -27.94
CA GLY A 2 4.31 24.19 -26.47
C GLY A 2 5.60 23.56 -25.97
N ILE A 3 6.09 24.06 -24.83
CA ILE A 3 7.23 23.47 -24.13
C ILE A 3 6.82 22.20 -23.37
N SER A 4 7.74 21.26 -23.15
CA SER A 4 7.47 20.14 -22.27
C SER A 4 7.45 20.56 -20.80
N VAL A 5 6.50 20.01 -20.03
CA VAL A 5 6.35 20.28 -18.59
C VAL A 5 7.65 20.03 -17.83
N GLN A 6 8.39 18.97 -18.17
CA GLN A 6 9.65 18.64 -17.51
C GLN A 6 10.73 19.71 -17.73
N LYS A 7 10.88 20.23 -18.95
CA LYS A 7 11.85 21.30 -19.23
C LYS A 7 11.51 22.58 -18.49
N TRP A 8 10.23 22.96 -18.52
CA TRP A 8 9.75 24.13 -17.79
C TRP A 8 10.00 23.98 -16.28
N LEU A 9 9.62 22.85 -15.67
CA LEU A 9 9.86 22.61 -14.24
C LEU A 9 11.35 22.67 -13.86
N GLN A 10 12.24 22.13 -14.69
CA GLN A 10 13.69 22.21 -14.46
C GLN A 10 14.18 23.67 -14.47
N ALA A 11 13.70 24.48 -15.42
CA ALA A 11 14.01 25.90 -15.47
C ALA A 11 13.48 26.69 -14.26
N GLN A 12 12.34 26.28 -13.70
CA GLN A 12 11.80 26.82 -12.45
C GLN A 12 12.52 26.29 -11.18
N GLY A 13 13.52 25.41 -11.32
CA GLY A 13 14.34 24.93 -10.21
C GLY A 13 13.85 23.64 -9.54
N PHE A 14 12.95 22.89 -10.19
CA PHE A 14 12.57 21.55 -9.71
C PHE A 14 13.56 20.48 -10.17
N THR A 15 13.81 19.51 -9.28
CA THR A 15 14.58 18.29 -9.56
C THR A 15 13.68 17.12 -9.98
N ALA A 16 12.37 17.20 -9.70
CA ALA A 16 11.35 16.24 -10.12
C ALA A 16 9.99 16.93 -10.25
N ASN A 17 9.02 16.29 -10.90
CA ASN A 17 7.67 16.85 -11.00
C ASN A 17 6.82 16.55 -9.74
N PRO A 18 6.43 17.58 -8.95
CA PRO A 18 5.66 17.39 -7.71
C PRO A 18 4.22 16.90 -7.90
N PHE A 19 3.70 16.94 -9.13
CA PHE A 19 2.31 16.63 -9.47
C PHE A 19 2.17 15.48 -10.48
N GLU A 20 3.26 14.77 -10.76
CA GLU A 20 3.25 13.69 -11.75
C GLU A 20 2.42 12.50 -11.30
N VAL A 21 2.47 12.19 -10.01
CA VAL A 21 1.78 11.05 -9.39
C VAL A 21 0.85 11.56 -8.29
N TRP A 22 -0.35 10.99 -8.26
CA TRP A 22 -1.39 11.23 -7.24
C TRP A 22 -1.97 9.92 -6.66
N GLN A 23 -1.48 8.77 -7.12
CA GLN A 23 -1.86 7.45 -6.59
C GLN A 23 -0.81 7.04 -5.56
N ALA A 24 -1.25 6.76 -4.33
CA ALA A 24 -0.34 6.45 -3.22
C ALA A 24 0.61 5.27 -3.53
N ASP A 25 0.14 4.24 -4.24
CA ASP A 25 0.97 3.07 -4.56
C ASP A 25 2.09 3.37 -5.57
N GLU A 26 1.88 4.36 -6.43
CA GLU A 26 2.90 4.80 -7.40
C GLU A 26 3.87 5.83 -6.80
N GLU A 27 3.45 6.54 -5.74
CA GLU A 27 4.29 7.54 -5.05
C GLU A 27 5.44 6.88 -4.28
N GLY A 28 5.19 5.72 -3.69
CA GLY A 28 6.14 5.01 -2.83
C GLY A 28 6.26 5.64 -1.43
N ILE A 29 6.54 4.80 -0.43
CA ILE A 29 6.51 5.19 0.99
C ILE A 29 7.52 6.30 1.31
N ASP A 30 8.70 6.30 0.67
CA ASP A 30 9.74 7.30 0.89
C ASP A 30 9.29 8.70 0.48
N ASN A 31 8.57 8.81 -0.63
CA ASN A 31 8.05 10.11 -1.05
C ASN A 31 6.87 10.54 -0.19
N LEU A 32 5.96 9.61 0.14
CA LEU A 32 4.85 9.90 1.06
C LEU A 32 5.36 10.46 2.39
N ASN A 33 6.40 9.86 2.98
CA ASN A 33 7.01 10.34 4.23
C ASN A 33 7.53 11.79 4.15
N ARG A 34 7.87 12.29 2.95
CA ARG A 34 8.41 13.65 2.77
C ARG A 34 7.35 14.74 2.73
N TYR A 35 6.12 14.42 2.34
CA TYR A 35 5.08 15.43 2.12
C TYR A 35 3.68 15.08 2.64
N PHE A 36 3.52 13.92 3.29
CA PHE A 36 2.28 13.62 3.96
C PHE A 36 2.15 14.42 5.25
N VAL A 37 0.99 15.03 5.44
CA VAL A 37 0.62 15.72 6.67
C VAL A 37 -0.21 14.77 7.50
N ARG A 38 0.18 14.50 8.74
CA ARG A 38 -0.59 13.62 9.63
C ARG A 38 -1.93 14.29 9.98
N PRO A 39 -3.08 13.68 9.65
CA PRO A 39 -4.37 14.19 10.11
C PRO A 39 -4.56 13.92 11.61
N ASP A 40 -5.45 14.65 12.27
CA ASP A 40 -5.67 14.55 13.73
C ASP A 40 -6.09 13.13 14.16
N ILE A 41 -6.77 12.40 13.27
CA ILE A 41 -7.20 11.02 13.48
C ILE A 41 -6.09 9.98 13.27
N PHE A 42 -4.87 10.40 12.88
CA PHE A 42 -3.79 9.48 12.51
C PHE A 42 -3.48 8.50 13.64
N ASP A 43 -3.22 8.99 14.84
CA ASP A 43 -2.88 8.15 15.99
C ASP A 43 -4.05 7.27 16.42
N ALA A 44 -5.29 7.76 16.25
CA ALA A 44 -6.49 6.99 16.53
C ALA A 44 -6.68 5.82 15.56
N VAL A 45 -6.32 5.99 14.28
CA VAL A 45 -6.32 4.92 13.27
C VAL A 45 -5.13 3.98 13.44
N ARG A 46 -3.95 4.53 13.78
CA ARG A 46 -2.74 3.76 14.07
C ARG A 46 -2.91 2.88 15.31
N GLY A 47 -3.64 3.34 16.32
CA GLY A 47 -3.87 2.60 17.55
C GLY A 47 -2.61 2.51 18.42
N GLN A 48 -2.74 1.87 19.58
CA GLN A 48 -1.65 1.69 20.54
C GLN A 48 -0.77 0.51 20.13
N SER A 49 0.55 0.70 20.18
CA SER A 49 1.51 -0.30 19.67
C SER A 49 1.41 -1.67 20.37
N ASN A 50 1.08 -1.69 21.66
CA ASN A 50 0.91 -2.91 22.46
C ASN A 50 -0.55 -3.36 22.64
N ALA A 51 -1.51 -2.61 22.09
CA ALA A 51 -2.94 -2.86 22.22
C ALA A 51 -3.68 -2.41 20.96
N GLN A 52 -3.39 -3.11 19.86
CA GLN A 52 -3.99 -2.83 18.56
C GLN A 52 -5.51 -3.05 18.60
N GLN A 53 -6.25 -2.15 17.95
CA GLN A 53 -7.70 -2.19 17.89
C GLN A 53 -8.16 -2.11 16.44
N SER A 54 -9.27 -2.78 16.15
CA SER A 54 -9.94 -2.66 14.86
C SER A 54 -10.62 -1.29 14.75
N VAL A 55 -10.49 -0.65 13.59
CA VAL A 55 -11.01 0.70 13.30
C VAL A 55 -11.53 0.78 11.87
N VAL A 56 -12.51 1.64 11.64
CA VAL A 56 -12.98 1.99 10.29
C VAL A 56 -12.69 3.45 10.04
N LEU A 57 -12.09 3.73 8.89
CA LEU A 57 -11.90 5.06 8.37
C LEU A 57 -12.78 5.22 7.13
N PHE A 58 -13.70 6.18 7.17
CA PHE A 58 -14.47 6.61 6.01
C PHE A 58 -13.83 7.84 5.37
N ALA A 59 -13.73 7.84 4.04
CA ALA A 59 -13.36 9.04 3.30
C ALA A 59 -13.80 8.95 1.83
N PRO A 60 -14.05 10.09 1.17
CA PRO A 60 -14.33 10.10 -0.25
C PRO A 60 -13.12 9.68 -1.10
N ARG A 61 -13.37 9.43 -2.39
CA ARG A 61 -12.30 9.19 -3.37
C ARG A 61 -11.39 10.42 -3.44
N GLY A 62 -10.08 10.19 -3.47
CA GLY A 62 -9.09 11.27 -3.52
C GLY A 62 -8.76 11.96 -2.19
N ALA A 63 -9.38 11.56 -1.08
CA ALA A 63 -9.05 12.05 0.26
C ALA A 63 -7.72 11.52 0.83
N GLY A 64 -7.06 10.57 0.18
CA GLY A 64 -5.78 10.03 0.66
C GLY A 64 -5.88 8.81 1.59
N LYS A 65 -6.97 8.04 1.52
CA LYS A 65 -7.15 6.77 2.27
C LYS A 65 -5.95 5.84 2.14
N SER A 66 -5.57 5.50 0.90
CA SER A 66 -4.45 4.59 0.63
C SER A 66 -3.10 5.15 1.09
N ALA A 67 -2.90 6.48 1.03
CA ALA A 67 -1.69 7.12 1.55
C ALA A 67 -1.61 6.99 3.08
N LEU A 68 -2.72 7.28 3.79
CA LEU A 68 -2.79 7.11 5.24
C LEU A 68 -2.60 5.65 5.65
N ARG A 69 -3.19 4.70 4.92
CA ARG A 69 -3.00 3.26 5.12
C ARG A 69 -1.53 2.86 5.04
N GLN A 70 -0.84 3.27 3.98
CA GLN A 70 0.57 2.91 3.79
C GLN A 70 1.44 3.44 4.93
N LEU A 71 1.17 4.66 5.42
CA LEU A 71 1.91 5.25 6.54
C LEU A 71 1.62 4.55 7.86
N VAL A 72 0.35 4.28 8.16
CA VAL A 72 -0.03 3.51 9.35
C VAL A 72 0.60 2.11 9.31
N ALA A 73 0.56 1.44 8.16
CA ALA A 73 1.18 0.13 7.98
C ALA A 73 2.70 0.20 8.17
N ASN A 74 3.36 1.20 7.58
CA ASN A 74 4.80 1.41 7.70
C ASN A 74 5.23 1.67 9.15
N GLU A 75 4.51 2.52 9.87
CA GLU A 75 4.81 2.80 11.28
C GLU A 75 4.56 1.59 12.17
N CYS A 76 3.48 0.84 11.95
CA CYS A 76 3.23 -0.38 12.74
C CYS A 76 4.27 -1.48 12.47
N ARG A 77 4.78 -1.60 11.22
CA ARG A 77 5.84 -2.57 10.88
C ARG A 77 7.18 -2.21 11.52
N ASN A 78 7.50 -0.93 11.54
CA ASN A 78 8.82 -0.41 11.93
C ASN A 78 8.86 0.13 13.36
N ASP A 79 7.82 -0.11 14.16
CA ASP A 79 7.83 0.19 15.59
C ASP A 79 8.96 -0.61 16.26
N GLN A 80 9.90 0.09 16.89
CA GLN A 80 11.12 -0.51 17.43
C GLN A 80 10.83 -1.44 18.61
N ASP A 81 9.87 -1.07 19.45
CA ASP A 81 9.55 -1.79 20.67
C ASP A 81 8.47 -2.84 20.44
N HIS A 82 7.54 -2.54 19.53
CA HIS A 82 6.32 -3.32 19.33
C HIS A 82 5.98 -3.51 17.84
N PRO A 83 6.85 -4.14 17.04
CA PRO A 83 6.62 -4.32 15.61
C PRO A 83 5.41 -5.23 15.37
N ALA A 84 4.56 -4.88 14.40
CA ALA A 84 3.40 -5.68 14.02
C ALA A 84 3.61 -6.39 12.68
N LEU A 85 3.04 -7.59 12.53
CA LEU A 85 2.89 -8.24 11.24
C LEU A 85 1.71 -7.59 10.50
N VAL A 86 2.00 -6.67 9.58
CA VAL A 86 0.96 -5.98 8.80
C VAL A 86 0.76 -6.64 7.45
N VAL A 87 -0.45 -7.16 7.23
CA VAL A 87 -0.91 -7.81 6.00
C VAL A 87 -1.90 -6.90 5.28
N GLU A 88 -1.72 -6.72 3.97
CA GLU A 88 -2.51 -5.79 3.17
C GLU A 88 -3.53 -6.52 2.29
N LEU A 89 -4.80 -6.13 2.40
CA LEU A 89 -5.89 -6.56 1.54
C LEU A 89 -6.31 -5.38 0.66
N THR A 90 -5.80 -5.40 -0.57
CA THR A 90 -6.07 -4.37 -1.59
C THR A 90 -6.49 -4.96 -2.93
N ASN A 91 -6.49 -6.30 -3.06
CA ASN A 91 -6.88 -7.03 -4.25
C ASN A 91 -8.00 -8.03 -3.94
N TYR A 92 -9.12 -7.91 -4.65
CA TYR A 92 -10.31 -8.72 -4.48
C TYR A 92 -10.68 -9.54 -5.73
N ASP A 93 -9.76 -9.70 -6.69
CA ASP A 93 -9.97 -10.52 -7.90
C ASP A 93 -10.38 -11.98 -7.58
N TRP A 94 -10.02 -12.45 -6.38
CA TRP A 94 -10.42 -13.76 -5.90
C TRP A 94 -11.93 -13.87 -5.62
N ALA A 95 -12.58 -12.79 -5.21
CA ALA A 95 -14.01 -12.78 -4.85
C ALA A 95 -14.89 -13.00 -6.09
N LYS A 96 -14.46 -12.52 -7.26
CA LYS A 96 -15.12 -12.75 -8.57
C LYS A 96 -15.36 -14.24 -8.85
N LYS A 97 -14.50 -15.11 -8.33
CA LYS A 97 -14.54 -16.56 -8.61
C LYS A 97 -15.49 -17.32 -7.69
N VAL A 98 -15.86 -16.74 -6.55
CA VAL A 98 -16.64 -17.41 -5.51
C VAL A 98 -18.11 -16.95 -5.52
N GLY A 99 -18.40 -15.79 -6.13
CA GLY A 99 -19.76 -15.25 -6.26
C GLY A 99 -20.23 -14.61 -4.96
N SER A 100 -20.50 -15.42 -3.93
CA SER A 100 -20.82 -14.95 -2.58
C SER A 100 -19.64 -15.21 -1.64
N VAL A 101 -19.09 -14.14 -1.06
CA VAL A 101 -17.94 -14.24 -0.15
C VAL A 101 -18.38 -14.72 1.23
N SER A 102 -17.78 -15.81 1.70
CA SER A 102 -18.06 -16.40 3.01
C SER A 102 -16.94 -16.15 4.03
N SER A 103 -17.19 -16.51 5.30
CA SER A 103 -16.14 -16.51 6.33
C SER A 103 -15.03 -17.52 6.04
N GLU A 104 -15.36 -18.63 5.36
CA GLU A 104 -14.39 -19.66 4.96
C GLU A 104 -13.42 -19.13 3.90
N ASP A 105 -13.92 -18.35 2.95
CA ASP A 105 -13.07 -17.73 1.92
C ASP A 105 -12.05 -16.77 2.55
N TYR A 106 -12.49 -15.96 3.51
CA TYR A 106 -11.58 -15.11 4.27
C TYR A 106 -10.63 -15.89 5.15
N ARG A 107 -11.05 -17.01 5.74
CA ARG A 107 -10.17 -17.88 6.52
C ARG A 107 -9.00 -18.38 5.69
N LEU A 108 -9.28 -18.88 4.50
CA LEU A 108 -8.24 -19.31 3.58
C LEU A 108 -7.35 -18.14 3.13
N LEU A 109 -7.95 -17.01 2.76
CA LEU A 109 -7.22 -15.84 2.27
C LEU A 109 -6.30 -15.23 3.34
N LEU A 110 -6.86 -14.89 4.50
CA LEU A 110 -6.15 -14.22 5.59
C LEU A 110 -5.02 -15.10 6.12
N THR A 111 -5.24 -16.41 6.20
CA THR A 111 -4.20 -17.39 6.58
C THR A 111 -3.08 -17.38 5.56
N ARG A 112 -3.39 -17.58 4.28
CA ARG A 112 -2.39 -17.65 3.21
C ARG A 112 -1.51 -16.41 3.17
N LEU A 113 -2.12 -15.23 3.29
CA LEU A 113 -1.38 -13.97 3.28
C LEU A 113 -0.49 -13.84 4.52
N ALA A 114 -1.02 -14.09 5.72
CA ALA A 114 -0.24 -14.00 6.95
C ALA A 114 0.92 -14.99 6.99
N THR A 115 0.69 -16.25 6.63
CA THR A 115 1.77 -17.26 6.57
C THR A 115 2.81 -16.89 5.52
N SER A 116 2.41 -16.38 4.36
CA SER A 116 3.36 -15.89 3.34
C SER A 116 4.25 -14.80 3.91
N HIS A 117 3.69 -13.82 4.63
CA HIS A 117 4.49 -12.76 5.26
C HIS A 117 5.43 -13.30 6.35
N LEU A 118 4.97 -14.25 7.17
CA LEU A 118 5.82 -14.90 8.17
C LEU A 118 7.04 -15.57 7.52
N TRP A 119 6.83 -16.35 6.45
CA TRP A 119 7.91 -17.05 5.72
C TRP A 119 8.91 -16.12 5.02
N HIS A 120 8.53 -14.87 4.75
CA HIS A 120 9.45 -13.83 4.29
C HIS A 120 10.30 -13.21 5.41
N THR A 121 10.14 -13.66 6.66
CA THR A 121 10.96 -13.24 7.81
C THR A 121 11.62 -14.43 8.52
N PRO A 122 12.51 -15.18 7.83
CA PRO A 122 13.05 -16.44 8.34
C PRO A 122 13.81 -16.28 9.66
N GLN A 123 14.48 -15.14 9.87
CA GLN A 123 15.21 -14.86 11.12
C GLN A 123 14.28 -14.82 12.34
N ARG A 124 13.02 -14.41 12.16
CA ARG A 124 12.01 -14.40 13.22
C ARG A 124 11.40 -15.78 13.43
N ILE A 125 11.23 -16.56 12.36
CA ILE A 125 10.72 -17.93 12.42
C ILE A 125 11.63 -18.86 13.23
N ASP A 126 12.94 -18.61 13.28
CA ASP A 126 13.86 -19.43 14.08
C ASP A 126 13.46 -19.50 15.57
N ALA A 127 12.76 -18.50 16.11
CA ALA A 127 12.21 -18.54 17.46
C ALA A 127 11.19 -19.69 17.67
N LEU A 128 10.55 -20.19 16.62
CA LEU A 128 9.61 -21.32 16.70
C LEU A 128 10.31 -22.67 16.93
N ARG A 129 11.64 -22.76 16.82
CA ARG A 129 12.39 -23.99 17.12
C ARG A 129 12.19 -24.43 18.58
N ASP A 130 12.08 -23.47 19.49
CA ASP A 130 11.79 -23.71 20.91
C ASP A 130 10.29 -23.97 21.18
N HIS A 131 9.44 -23.81 20.16
CA HIS A 131 8.00 -23.99 20.21
C HIS A 131 7.52 -24.94 19.10
N PRO A 132 7.95 -26.22 19.12
CA PRO A 132 7.82 -27.11 17.96
C PRO A 132 6.37 -27.39 17.56
N MET A 133 5.40 -27.38 18.49
CA MET A 133 3.97 -27.47 18.14
C MET A 133 3.51 -26.29 17.28
N HIS A 134 3.96 -25.06 17.59
CA HIS A 134 3.61 -23.86 16.83
C HIS A 134 4.32 -23.83 15.47
N LEU A 135 5.53 -24.40 15.39
CA LEU A 135 6.20 -24.64 14.12
C LEU A 135 5.39 -25.59 13.23
N VAL A 136 4.96 -26.76 13.75
CA VAL A 136 4.09 -27.69 13.01
C VAL A 136 2.79 -27.01 12.59
N ARG A 137 2.16 -26.22 13.48
CA ARG A 137 0.96 -25.43 13.14
C ARG A 137 1.20 -24.42 12.03
N LEU A 138 2.32 -23.69 12.03
CA LEU A 138 2.67 -22.77 10.95
C LEU A 138 2.83 -23.53 9.61
N HIS A 139 3.51 -24.68 9.62
CA HIS A 139 3.62 -25.53 8.43
C HIS A 139 2.24 -26.01 7.96
N ALA A 140 1.38 -26.46 8.87
CA ALA A 140 0.02 -26.91 8.57
C ALA A 140 -0.85 -25.79 8.00
N LEU A 141 -0.87 -24.59 8.61
CA LEU A 141 -1.59 -23.42 8.10
C LEU A 141 -1.12 -23.04 6.70
N THR A 142 0.18 -23.07 6.46
CA THR A 142 0.77 -22.75 5.15
C THR A 142 0.41 -23.80 4.11
N HIS A 143 0.53 -25.08 4.45
CA HIS A 143 0.21 -26.20 3.56
C HIS A 143 -1.29 -26.25 3.23
N TRP A 144 -2.15 -26.01 4.22
CA TRP A 144 -3.61 -25.97 4.05
C TRP A 144 -4.04 -24.80 3.17
N SER A 145 -3.44 -23.63 3.37
CA SER A 145 -3.86 -22.41 2.66
C SER A 145 -3.19 -22.19 1.30
N ALA A 146 -2.10 -22.92 1.00
CA ALA A 146 -1.39 -22.82 -0.27
C ALA A 146 -2.26 -23.20 -1.48
N ARG A 147 -2.23 -22.36 -2.52
CA ARG A 147 -2.88 -22.56 -3.82
C ARG A 147 -1.89 -22.96 -4.92
N ARG A 148 -0.59 -22.73 -4.70
CA ARG A 148 0.47 -22.97 -5.68
C ARG A 148 1.67 -23.59 -4.99
N ARG A 149 2.44 -24.37 -5.75
CA ARG A 149 3.65 -25.03 -5.25
C ARG A 149 4.67 -24.07 -4.62
N SER A 150 4.77 -22.84 -5.12
CA SER A 150 5.66 -21.80 -4.58
C SER A 150 5.25 -21.25 -3.21
N GLU A 151 4.01 -21.51 -2.77
CA GLU A 151 3.47 -21.06 -1.49
C GLU A 151 3.65 -22.10 -0.37
N TYR A 152 4.10 -23.32 -0.70
CA TYR A 152 4.31 -24.37 0.30
C TYR A 152 5.49 -24.02 1.21
N PRO A 153 5.42 -24.38 2.50
CA PRO A 153 6.53 -24.14 3.42
C PRO A 153 7.74 -24.99 3.02
N PRO A 154 8.96 -24.62 3.48
CA PRO A 154 10.11 -25.51 3.37
C PRO A 154 9.83 -26.86 4.06
N PRO A 155 10.60 -27.92 3.76
CA PRO A 155 10.49 -29.18 4.47
C PRO A 155 10.66 -28.98 5.99
N LEU A 156 9.77 -29.59 6.78
CA LEU A 156 9.85 -29.54 8.23
C LEU A 156 10.88 -30.57 8.71
N THR A 157 11.88 -30.10 9.45
CA THR A 157 12.85 -30.95 10.13
C THR A 157 12.68 -30.82 11.64
N LEU A 158 12.46 -31.94 12.31
CA LEU A 158 12.36 -32.04 13.78
C LEU A 158 13.29 -33.16 14.25
N ALA A 159 13.82 -33.04 15.46
CA ALA A 159 14.51 -34.17 16.11
C ALA A 159 13.51 -35.31 16.41
N ASP A 160 13.97 -36.56 16.33
CA ASP A 160 13.11 -37.75 16.51
C ASP A 160 12.38 -37.76 17.86
N GLU A 161 13.07 -37.33 18.93
CA GLU A 161 12.48 -37.21 20.27
C GLU A 161 11.35 -36.17 20.30
N VAL A 162 11.53 -35.02 19.67
CA VAL A 162 10.52 -33.96 19.58
C VAL A 162 9.32 -34.45 18.76
N SER A 163 9.56 -35.12 17.63
CA SER A 163 8.49 -35.72 16.81
C SER A 163 7.67 -36.73 17.60
N SER A 164 8.33 -37.61 18.35
CA SER A 164 7.69 -38.64 19.19
C SER A 164 6.84 -38.01 20.31
N GLN A 165 7.35 -36.96 20.96
CA GLN A 165 6.63 -36.22 22.00
C GLN A 165 5.39 -35.52 21.44
N LEU A 166 5.50 -34.89 20.27
CA LEU A 166 4.37 -34.24 19.60
C LEU A 166 3.33 -35.26 19.13
N ALA A 167 3.76 -36.39 18.56
CA ALA A 167 2.87 -37.47 18.14
C ALA A 167 2.03 -37.96 19.32
N SER A 168 2.65 -38.21 20.48
CA SER A 168 1.95 -38.59 21.71
C SER A 168 0.91 -37.56 22.14
N ARG A 169 1.25 -36.26 22.11
CA ARG A 169 0.31 -35.16 22.44
C ARG A 169 -0.87 -35.07 21.47
N LEU A 170 -0.66 -35.42 20.21
CA LEU A 170 -1.69 -35.46 19.16
C LEU A 170 -2.40 -36.82 19.07
N HIS A 171 -2.11 -37.75 20.00
CA HIS A 171 -2.66 -39.11 19.99
C HIS A 171 -2.37 -39.89 18.70
N LEU A 172 -1.18 -39.69 18.13
CA LEU A 172 -0.65 -40.37 16.95
C LEU A 172 0.41 -41.42 17.31
N PRO A 173 0.71 -42.39 16.43
CA PRO A 173 1.79 -43.35 16.62
C PRO A 173 3.15 -42.67 16.89
N ALA A 174 3.96 -43.21 17.80
CA ALA A 174 5.22 -42.57 18.22
C ALA A 174 6.25 -42.42 17.08
N ASP A 175 6.17 -43.28 16.06
CA ASP A 175 6.99 -43.25 14.84
C ASP A 175 6.42 -42.32 13.75
N SER A 176 5.43 -41.48 14.07
CA SER A 176 4.86 -40.52 13.13
C SER A 176 5.91 -39.53 12.65
N THR A 177 6.03 -39.42 11.33
CA THR A 177 6.90 -38.46 10.66
C THR A 177 6.39 -37.02 10.85
N PRO A 178 7.26 -36.00 10.76
CA PRO A 178 6.84 -34.59 10.82
C PRO A 178 5.74 -34.24 9.81
N GLN A 179 5.74 -34.88 8.63
CA GLN A 179 4.71 -34.70 7.62
C GLN A 179 3.35 -35.24 8.09
N GLN A 180 3.31 -36.39 8.76
CA GLN A 180 2.06 -36.93 9.34
C GLN A 180 1.52 -36.04 10.46
N LEU A 181 2.40 -35.42 11.26
CA LEU A 181 1.99 -34.42 12.25
C LEU A 181 1.33 -33.20 11.58
N VAL A 182 1.96 -32.69 10.50
CA VAL A 182 1.41 -31.59 9.71
C VAL A 182 0.04 -31.97 9.11
N GLU A 183 -0.08 -33.16 8.52
CA GLU A 183 -1.32 -33.63 7.90
C GLU A 183 -2.47 -33.78 8.91
N HIS A 184 -2.16 -34.23 10.13
CA HIS A 184 -3.14 -34.29 11.22
C HIS A 184 -3.67 -32.88 11.56
N ILE A 185 -2.78 -31.91 11.78
CA ILE A 185 -3.19 -30.54 12.10
C ILE A 185 -3.91 -29.87 10.89
N VAL A 186 -3.52 -30.20 9.65
CA VAL A 186 -4.26 -29.74 8.46
C VAL A 186 -5.71 -30.22 8.49
N ALA A 187 -5.98 -31.44 8.97
CA ALA A 187 -7.35 -31.93 9.12
C ALA A 187 -8.14 -31.11 10.16
N GLU A 188 -7.53 -30.77 11.30
CA GLU A 188 -8.14 -29.86 12.30
C GLU A 188 -8.53 -28.52 11.67
N TYR A 189 -7.63 -27.91 10.89
CA TYR A 189 -7.95 -26.65 10.21
C TYR A 189 -8.97 -26.79 9.09
N ARG A 190 -9.19 -27.96 8.50
CA ARG A 190 -10.27 -28.12 7.50
C ARG A 190 -11.65 -28.01 8.13
N GLU A 191 -11.78 -28.42 9.38
CA GLU A 191 -13.05 -28.43 10.13
C GLU A 191 -13.19 -27.22 11.07
N GLY A 192 -12.11 -26.49 11.33
CA GLY A 192 -12.06 -25.36 12.26
C GLY A 192 -12.62 -24.04 11.74
N GLU A 193 -12.79 -23.08 12.66
CA GLU A 193 -13.37 -21.77 12.36
C GLU A 193 -12.32 -20.66 12.12
N LEU A 194 -12.77 -19.56 11.52
CA LEU A 194 -11.95 -18.38 11.24
C LEU A 194 -11.35 -17.77 12.51
N VAL A 195 -12.15 -17.69 13.58
CA VAL A 195 -11.73 -17.11 14.87
C VAL A 195 -10.56 -17.91 15.45
N GLU A 196 -10.64 -19.24 15.44
CA GLU A 196 -9.61 -20.13 15.99
C GLU A 196 -8.33 -20.08 15.16
N THR A 197 -8.49 -20.11 13.83
CA THR A 197 -7.37 -20.00 12.88
C THR A 197 -6.58 -18.70 13.10
N LEU A 198 -7.27 -17.57 13.27
CA LEU A 198 -6.61 -16.29 13.52
C LEU A 198 -6.00 -16.19 14.92
N ARG A 199 -6.59 -16.81 15.95
CA ARG A 199 -5.98 -16.89 17.29
C ARG A 199 -4.65 -17.63 17.25
N ASP A 200 -4.59 -18.75 16.52
CA ASP A 200 -3.34 -19.50 16.35
C ASP A 200 -2.27 -18.69 15.61
N LEU A 201 -2.66 -17.97 14.54
CA LEU A 201 -1.76 -17.06 13.84
C LEU A 201 -1.24 -15.93 14.74
N VAL A 202 -2.10 -15.34 15.58
CA VAL A 202 -1.68 -14.31 16.55
C VAL A 202 -0.66 -14.89 17.55
N THR A 203 -0.90 -16.10 18.06
CA THR A 203 0.05 -16.78 18.96
C THR A 203 1.39 -17.01 18.27
N ILE A 204 1.39 -17.49 17.02
CA ILE A 204 2.60 -17.66 16.23
C ILE A 204 3.31 -16.31 16.03
N CYS A 205 2.58 -15.25 15.66
CA CYS A 205 3.13 -13.90 15.49
C CYS A 205 3.85 -13.41 16.76
N LYS A 206 3.26 -13.65 17.94
CA LYS A 206 3.87 -13.29 19.23
C LYS A 206 5.16 -14.05 19.51
N ILE A 207 5.18 -15.37 19.25
CA ILE A 207 6.38 -16.19 19.46
C ILE A 207 7.53 -15.70 18.57
N VAL A 208 7.25 -15.31 17.33
CA VAL A 208 8.27 -14.78 16.39
C VAL A 208 8.58 -13.28 16.61
N GLY A 209 8.08 -12.71 17.71
CA GLY A 209 8.44 -11.36 18.16
C GLY A 209 7.65 -10.22 17.53
N TYR A 210 6.43 -10.47 17.04
CA TYR A 210 5.49 -9.40 16.70
C TYR A 210 4.54 -9.10 17.87
N SER A 211 4.25 -7.83 18.10
CA SER A 211 3.29 -7.38 19.11
C SER A 211 1.84 -7.69 18.70
N ALA A 212 1.55 -7.66 17.39
CA ALA A 212 0.21 -7.85 16.84
C ALA A 212 0.22 -8.35 15.39
N LEU A 213 -0.91 -8.92 14.97
CA LEU A 213 -1.27 -9.19 13.57
C LEU A 213 -2.29 -8.13 13.13
N ILE A 214 -1.96 -7.39 12.07
CA ILE A 214 -2.81 -6.30 11.57
C ILE A 214 -3.17 -6.58 10.12
N TYR A 215 -4.46 -6.63 9.82
CA TYR A 215 -4.97 -6.62 8.45
C TYR A 215 -5.42 -5.21 8.07
N THR A 216 -4.87 -4.65 7.00
CA THR A 216 -5.37 -3.40 6.41
C THR A 216 -6.27 -3.72 5.22
N ILE A 217 -7.44 -3.08 5.15
CA ILE A 217 -8.48 -3.35 4.14
C ILE A 217 -8.75 -2.05 3.42
N ASP A 218 -8.47 -1.98 2.12
CA ASP A 218 -8.63 -0.79 1.29
C ASP A 218 -9.10 -1.21 -0.11
N ARG A 219 -9.52 -0.24 -0.93
CA ARG A 219 -9.91 -0.45 -2.34
C ARG A 219 -11.08 -1.41 -2.56
N VAL A 220 -12.00 -1.47 -1.61
CA VAL A 220 -13.19 -2.33 -1.72
C VAL A 220 -14.18 -1.87 -2.79
N ASP A 221 -13.96 -0.69 -3.37
CA ASP A 221 -14.75 -0.07 -4.44
C ASP A 221 -14.00 0.07 -5.77
N GLU A 222 -12.75 -0.39 -5.85
CA GLU A 222 -11.90 -0.29 -7.04
C GLU A 222 -11.79 -1.62 -7.81
N ASP A 223 -12.57 -2.64 -7.41
CA ASP A 223 -12.69 -3.89 -8.14
C ASP A 223 -13.92 -3.87 -9.06
N ASP A 224 -13.77 -4.41 -10.29
CA ASP A 224 -14.82 -4.43 -11.33
C ASP A 224 -16.19 -4.96 -10.84
N VAL A 225 -16.22 -5.85 -9.84
CA VAL A 225 -17.47 -6.42 -9.30
C VAL A 225 -18.16 -5.49 -8.31
N THR A 226 -17.39 -4.62 -7.66
CA THR A 226 -17.84 -3.70 -6.61
C THR A 226 -17.98 -2.26 -7.09
N GLU A 227 -17.43 -1.94 -8.26
CA GLU A 227 -17.43 -0.59 -8.79
C GLU A 227 -18.87 -0.07 -8.93
N SER A 228 -19.17 1.02 -8.21
CA SER A 228 -20.50 1.64 -8.13
C SER A 228 -21.61 0.75 -7.55
N ASN A 229 -21.29 -0.43 -7.00
CA ASN A 229 -22.24 -1.30 -6.31
C ASN A 229 -21.85 -1.44 -4.82
N TRP A 230 -22.41 -0.53 -4.02
CA TRP A 230 -22.12 -0.46 -2.59
C TRP A 230 -22.64 -1.65 -1.78
N ASP A 231 -23.71 -2.31 -2.24
CA ASP A 231 -24.20 -3.55 -1.63
C ASP A 231 -23.21 -4.69 -1.83
N ALA A 232 -22.69 -4.85 -3.04
CA ALA A 232 -21.65 -5.84 -3.34
C ALA A 232 -20.35 -5.55 -2.58
N ALA A 233 -19.94 -4.28 -2.50
CA ALA A 233 -18.78 -3.86 -1.71
C ALA A 233 -18.98 -4.14 -0.21
N LEU A 234 -20.19 -3.98 0.32
CA LEU A 234 -20.50 -4.37 1.69
C LEU A 234 -20.50 -5.89 1.86
N ASP A 235 -21.16 -6.65 0.98
CA ASP A 235 -21.20 -8.11 1.06
C ASP A 235 -19.81 -8.74 0.95
N LEU A 236 -18.89 -8.10 0.22
CA LEU A 236 -17.47 -8.46 0.19
C LEU A 236 -16.85 -8.39 1.58
N ILE A 237 -16.97 -7.28 2.32
CA ILE A 237 -16.26 -7.11 3.61
C ILE A 237 -17.05 -7.59 4.83
N LYS A 238 -18.35 -7.82 4.69
CA LYS A 238 -19.27 -8.18 5.77
C LYS A 238 -18.81 -9.37 6.63
N PRO A 239 -18.19 -10.43 6.11
CA PRO A 239 -17.67 -11.53 6.95
C PRO A 239 -16.60 -11.09 7.97
N LEU A 240 -15.88 -9.99 7.70
CA LEU A 240 -14.88 -9.42 8.61
C LEU A 240 -15.50 -8.60 9.75
N PHE A 241 -16.75 -8.16 9.59
CA PHE A 241 -17.54 -7.48 10.61
C PHE A 241 -18.19 -8.49 11.56
N ASN A 242 -17.35 -9.26 12.26
CA ASN A 242 -17.75 -10.23 13.26
C ASN A 242 -17.15 -9.85 14.61
N LEU A 243 -17.99 -9.67 15.63
CA LEU A 243 -17.59 -9.23 16.96
C LEU A 243 -16.48 -10.11 17.56
N HIS A 244 -16.58 -11.43 17.42
CA HIS A 244 -15.59 -12.36 17.96
C HIS A 244 -14.22 -12.23 17.27
N LEU A 245 -14.17 -11.80 16.00
CA LEU A 245 -12.91 -11.52 15.31
C LEU A 245 -12.31 -10.20 15.77
N LEU A 246 -13.15 -9.16 15.85
CA LEU A 246 -12.74 -7.80 16.20
C LEU A 246 -12.24 -7.68 17.65
N GLU A 247 -12.59 -8.64 18.51
CA GLU A 247 -12.20 -8.72 19.92
C GLU A 247 -11.01 -9.65 20.19
N ILE A 248 -10.44 -10.32 19.18
CA ILE A 248 -9.23 -11.14 19.37
C ILE A 248 -8.08 -10.22 19.84
N PRO A 249 -7.49 -10.47 21.03
CA PRO A 249 -6.41 -9.62 21.51
C PRO A 249 -5.21 -9.67 20.57
N ASN A 250 -4.64 -8.51 20.24
CA ASN A 250 -3.47 -8.37 19.34
C ASN A 250 -3.75 -8.76 17.88
N LEU A 251 -5.03 -8.86 17.51
CA LEU A 251 -5.48 -8.85 16.12
C LEU A 251 -6.20 -7.53 15.87
N ALA A 252 -5.92 -6.87 14.74
CA ALA A 252 -6.68 -5.69 14.34
C ALA A 252 -6.99 -5.67 12.85
N PHE A 253 -8.21 -5.25 12.54
CA PHE A 253 -8.63 -4.91 11.18
C PHE A 253 -8.72 -3.38 11.06
N LYS A 254 -7.91 -2.80 10.18
CA LYS A 254 -7.92 -1.36 9.87
C LYS A 254 -8.58 -1.17 8.51
N PHE A 255 -9.85 -0.78 8.52
CA PHE A 255 -10.65 -0.59 7.31
C PHE A 255 -10.50 0.85 6.80
N PHE A 256 -10.17 1.01 5.52
CA PHE A 256 -10.06 2.26 4.80
C PHE A 256 -11.15 2.26 3.71
N LEU A 257 -12.34 2.70 4.07
CA LEU A 257 -13.55 2.54 3.28
C LEU A 257 -13.99 3.86 2.62
N PRO A 258 -14.61 3.80 1.44
CA PRO A 258 -15.39 4.91 0.88
C PRO A 258 -16.49 5.35 1.84
N ASP A 259 -16.71 6.66 1.96
CA ASP A 259 -17.76 7.23 2.80
C ASP A 259 -19.18 6.85 2.33
N GLN A 260 -19.36 6.56 1.04
CA GLN A 260 -20.63 6.04 0.49
C GLN A 260 -21.04 4.68 1.09
N LEU A 261 -20.10 3.90 1.64
CA LEU A 261 -20.45 2.66 2.34
C LEU A 261 -21.11 2.90 3.70
N GLN A 262 -20.87 4.04 4.33
CA GLN A 262 -21.40 4.33 5.66
C GLN A 262 -22.94 4.27 5.73
N PRO A 263 -23.71 4.94 4.83
CA PRO A 263 -25.17 4.80 4.83
C PRO A 263 -25.62 3.36 4.55
N VAL A 264 -24.99 2.66 3.60
CA VAL A 264 -25.35 1.26 3.27
C VAL A 264 -25.14 0.32 4.46
N MET A 265 -24.02 0.48 5.18
CA MET A 265 -23.73 -0.28 6.40
C MET A 265 -24.77 -0.02 7.49
N ARG A 266 -25.20 1.23 7.67
CA ARG A 266 -26.24 1.60 8.63
C ARG A 266 -27.58 0.98 8.24
N ASP A 267 -27.97 1.12 6.98
CA ASP A 267 -29.28 0.68 6.49
C ASP A 267 -29.39 -0.86 6.48
N ARG A 268 -28.28 -1.57 6.25
CA ARG A 268 -28.19 -3.05 6.42
C ARG A 268 -27.91 -3.50 7.86
N GLY A 269 -27.96 -2.59 8.83
CA GLY A 269 -27.91 -2.87 10.25
C GLY A 269 -26.55 -3.36 10.77
N VAL A 270 -25.46 -3.11 10.05
CA VAL A 270 -24.10 -3.47 10.49
C VAL A 270 -23.74 -2.69 11.76
N ALA A 271 -24.00 -1.38 11.77
CA ALA A 271 -23.76 -0.52 12.93
C ALA A 271 -24.65 -0.86 14.14
N THR A 272 -25.89 -1.30 13.89
CA THR A 272 -26.82 -1.72 14.96
C THR A 272 -26.40 -3.04 15.60
N ARG A 273 -25.84 -3.96 14.81
CA ARG A 273 -25.36 -5.26 15.30
C ARG A 273 -24.03 -5.15 16.08
N MET A 274 -23.26 -4.10 15.84
CA MET A 274 -22.00 -3.84 16.55
C MET A 274 -21.93 -2.36 16.96
N PRO A 275 -22.72 -1.95 17.98
CA PRO A 275 -22.76 -0.56 18.40
C PRO A 275 -21.38 -0.13 18.89
N ASN A 276 -20.85 0.95 18.29
CA ASN A 276 -19.56 1.55 18.60
C ASN A 276 -18.33 0.62 18.41
N ARG A 277 -18.46 -0.48 17.66
CA ARG A 277 -17.36 -1.42 17.36
C ARG A 277 -17.38 -1.86 15.89
N PRO A 278 -16.25 -1.81 15.16
CA PRO A 278 -15.04 -1.05 15.50
C PRO A 278 -15.33 0.46 15.55
N ARG A 279 -14.43 1.26 16.15
CA ARG A 279 -14.57 2.72 16.13
C ARG A 279 -14.47 3.24 14.70
N SER A 280 -15.32 4.21 14.36
CA SER A 280 -15.37 4.82 13.02
C SER A 280 -14.85 6.26 13.06
N TYR A 281 -14.03 6.62 12.09
CA TYR A 281 -13.46 7.96 11.90
C TYR A 281 -13.73 8.44 10.48
N ALA A 282 -13.73 9.76 10.27
CA ALA A 282 -13.82 10.37 8.95
C ALA A 282 -12.53 11.13 8.65
N LEU A 283 -11.96 10.93 7.45
CA LEU A 283 -10.80 11.71 7.01
C LEU A 283 -11.25 12.99 6.32
N THR A 284 -11.00 14.12 6.98
CA THR A 284 -11.26 15.45 6.46
C THR A 284 -9.97 16.28 6.44
N TRP A 285 -9.81 17.12 5.42
CA TRP A 285 -8.67 18.03 5.31
C TRP A 285 -9.14 19.48 5.36
N ASN A 286 -8.53 20.26 6.24
CA ASN A 286 -8.74 21.70 6.25
C ASN A 286 -7.78 22.40 5.26
N THR A 287 -8.05 23.68 4.98
CA THR A 287 -7.27 24.47 4.01
C THR A 287 -5.79 24.60 4.40
N GLU A 288 -5.48 24.69 5.69
CA GLU A 288 -4.11 24.82 6.20
C GLU A 288 -3.31 23.53 6.01
N GLN A 289 -3.91 22.37 6.28
CA GLN A 289 -3.31 21.07 6.02
C GLN A 289 -3.07 20.87 4.53
N LEU A 290 -4.01 21.24 3.67
CA LEU A 290 -3.83 21.18 2.21
C LEU A 290 -2.75 22.13 1.71
N SER A 291 -2.67 23.33 2.28
CA SER A 291 -1.56 24.27 2.01
C SER A 291 -0.23 23.67 2.41
N THR A 292 -0.18 23.00 3.57
CA THR A 292 1.01 22.31 4.04
C THR A 292 1.39 21.15 3.11
N ILE A 293 0.44 20.34 2.64
CA ILE A 293 0.69 19.28 1.64
C ILE A 293 1.27 19.88 0.36
N LEU A 294 0.68 20.95 -0.17
CA LEU A 294 1.17 21.59 -1.39
C LEU A 294 2.61 22.10 -1.20
N ARG A 295 2.86 22.83 -0.10
CA ARG A 295 4.19 23.36 0.24
C ARG A 295 5.22 22.23 0.35
N LEU A 296 4.93 21.18 1.12
CA LEU A 296 5.88 20.07 1.30
C LEU A 296 6.18 19.34 -0.02
N ARG A 297 5.18 19.20 -0.91
CA ARG A 297 5.42 18.66 -2.26
C ARG A 297 6.34 19.54 -3.09
N LEU A 298 6.09 20.85 -3.11
CA LEU A 298 6.94 21.81 -3.83
C LEU A 298 8.38 21.78 -3.29
N GLU A 299 8.54 21.75 -1.97
CA GLU A 299 9.86 21.67 -1.33
C GLU A 299 10.57 20.35 -1.63
N ALA A 300 9.88 19.22 -1.53
CA ALA A 300 10.46 17.90 -1.78
C ALA A 300 10.97 17.76 -3.22
N SER A 301 10.30 18.41 -4.16
CA SER A 301 10.61 18.36 -5.59
C SER A 301 11.53 19.49 -6.08
N SER A 302 11.82 20.51 -5.26
CA SER A 302 12.70 21.64 -5.59
C SER A 302 13.97 21.70 -4.76
N ARG A 303 14.17 20.70 -3.90
CA ARG A 303 15.39 20.54 -3.10
C ARG A 303 16.45 19.81 -3.91
N ASP A 304 17.65 20.40 -3.96
CA ASP A 304 18.87 19.72 -4.40
C ASP A 304 19.46 18.90 -3.25
N ARG A 305 20.29 17.88 -3.54
CA ARG A 305 20.73 16.82 -2.61
C ARG A 305 21.23 17.34 -1.25
N PHE A 306 21.81 18.55 -1.22
CA PHE A 306 22.31 19.22 0.00
C PHE A 306 21.90 20.69 0.13
N GLY A 307 21.01 21.18 -0.74
CA GLY A 307 20.61 22.60 -0.79
C GLY A 307 19.26 22.88 -0.11
N PRO A 308 18.93 24.16 0.18
CA PRO A 308 17.58 24.52 0.59
C PRO A 308 16.57 24.27 -0.55
N PRO A 309 15.28 24.03 -0.25
CA PRO A 309 14.24 23.96 -1.28
C PRO A 309 14.13 25.32 -1.98
N ARG A 310 14.08 25.30 -3.32
CA ARG A 310 14.00 26.53 -4.12
C ARG A 310 12.60 27.10 -4.21
N ILE A 311 11.58 26.23 -4.19
CA ILE A 311 10.17 26.60 -4.33
C ILE A 311 9.41 26.14 -3.10
N ARG A 312 8.69 27.06 -2.46
CA ARG A 312 7.86 26.79 -1.28
C ARG A 312 6.40 27.18 -1.51
N ASN A 313 6.18 28.19 -2.36
CA ASN A 313 4.86 28.71 -2.64
C ASN A 313 4.54 28.47 -4.12
N PHE A 314 3.28 28.18 -4.43
CA PHE A 314 2.88 28.01 -5.84
C PHE A 314 2.85 29.37 -6.56
N ALA A 315 2.67 30.46 -5.82
CA ALA A 315 2.76 31.82 -6.35
C ALA A 315 4.15 32.12 -6.93
N ASP A 316 5.21 31.44 -6.47
CA ASP A 316 6.58 31.57 -7.02
C ASP A 316 6.65 31.14 -8.51
N LEU A 317 5.65 30.39 -8.99
CA LEU A 317 5.54 29.92 -10.37
C LEU A 317 4.65 30.82 -11.24
N CYS A 318 4.09 31.89 -10.68
CA CYS A 318 3.05 32.70 -11.31
C CYS A 318 3.51 34.14 -11.55
N ASP A 319 3.01 34.74 -12.62
CA ASP A 319 3.20 36.15 -12.92
C ASP A 319 2.09 36.97 -12.25
N GLY A 320 2.41 37.66 -11.15
CA GLY A 320 1.49 38.58 -10.47
C GLY A 320 0.35 37.94 -9.67
N VAL A 321 0.28 36.60 -9.56
CA VAL A 321 -0.78 35.89 -8.82
C VAL A 321 -0.33 35.50 -7.41
N SER A 322 -0.29 36.48 -6.50
CA SER A 322 0.23 36.29 -5.13
C SER A 322 -0.56 35.29 -4.27
N ASP A 323 -1.84 35.06 -4.59
CA ASP A 323 -2.74 34.17 -3.86
C ASP A 323 -2.90 32.79 -4.51
N ALA A 324 -2.13 32.46 -5.54
CA ALA A 324 -2.27 31.23 -6.32
C ALA A 324 -2.26 29.95 -5.47
N HIS A 325 -1.43 29.91 -4.43
CA HIS A 325 -1.37 28.77 -3.50
C HIS A 325 -2.63 28.63 -2.64
N THR A 326 -3.14 29.75 -2.12
CA THR A 326 -4.41 29.80 -1.39
C THR A 326 -5.59 29.47 -2.32
N TRP A 327 -5.53 29.94 -3.57
CA TRP A 327 -6.53 29.62 -4.57
C TRP A 327 -6.60 28.10 -4.82
N LEU A 328 -5.46 27.44 -5.05
CA LEU A 328 -5.40 25.99 -5.29
C LEU A 328 -5.95 25.18 -4.11
N THR A 329 -5.59 25.57 -2.89
CA THR A 329 -6.05 24.86 -1.68
C THR A 329 -7.55 25.00 -1.46
N LYS A 330 -8.13 26.18 -1.72
CA LYS A 330 -9.59 26.38 -1.68
C LYS A 330 -10.30 25.65 -2.82
N ALA A 331 -9.77 25.76 -4.04
CA ALA A 331 -10.33 25.15 -5.25
C ALA A 331 -10.33 23.61 -5.15
N SER A 332 -9.40 23.01 -4.43
CA SER A 332 -9.32 21.55 -4.25
C SER A 332 -10.53 20.91 -3.56
N GLN A 333 -11.45 21.71 -3.00
CA GLN A 333 -12.63 21.25 -2.29
C GLN A 333 -12.29 20.25 -1.17
N GLY A 334 -11.21 20.46 -0.43
CA GLY A 334 -10.89 19.59 0.71
C GLY A 334 -10.22 18.26 0.34
N LEU A 335 -9.84 18.04 -0.94
CA LEU A 335 -9.30 16.77 -1.42
C LEU A 335 -7.86 16.91 -1.94
N PRO A 336 -6.87 16.21 -1.35
CA PRO A 336 -5.48 16.23 -1.82
C PRO A 336 -5.32 15.84 -3.30
N ARG A 337 -6.10 14.88 -3.81
CA ARG A 337 -6.07 14.51 -5.24
C ARG A 337 -6.49 15.67 -6.15
N ASN A 338 -7.54 16.41 -5.77
CA ASN A 338 -7.99 17.56 -6.54
C ASN A 338 -6.94 18.68 -6.53
N LEU A 339 -6.31 18.92 -5.38
CA LEU A 339 -5.21 19.87 -5.25
C LEU A 339 -4.07 19.56 -6.25
N ILE A 340 -3.61 18.31 -6.28
CA ILE A 340 -2.55 17.85 -7.19
C ILE A 340 -3.00 17.98 -8.66
N ARG A 341 -4.23 17.54 -8.96
CA ARG A 341 -4.80 17.59 -10.32
C ARG A 341 -4.92 19.02 -10.84
N MET A 342 -5.41 19.96 -10.03
CA MET A 342 -5.57 21.36 -10.43
C MET A 342 -4.22 22.03 -10.67
N ALA A 343 -3.25 21.81 -9.77
CA ALA A 343 -1.90 22.33 -9.95
C ALA A 343 -1.25 21.80 -11.25
N ARG A 344 -1.42 20.50 -11.52
CA ARG A 344 -0.97 19.87 -12.76
C ARG A 344 -1.63 20.48 -14.00
N MET A 345 -2.96 20.64 -13.97
CA MET A 345 -3.71 21.22 -15.10
C MET A 345 -3.25 22.64 -15.43
N LEU A 346 -3.00 23.48 -14.41
CA LEU A 346 -2.47 24.84 -14.63
C LEU A 346 -1.09 24.82 -15.29
N ILE A 347 -0.20 23.95 -14.82
CA ILE A 347 1.16 23.80 -15.38
C ILE A 347 1.11 23.29 -16.81
N GLU A 348 0.31 22.26 -17.09
CA GLU A 348 0.14 21.70 -18.44
C GLU A 348 -0.46 22.74 -19.39
N SER A 349 -1.49 23.46 -18.95
CA SER A 349 -2.11 24.54 -19.73
C SER A 349 -1.12 25.65 -20.05
N HIS A 350 -0.30 26.07 -19.06
CA HIS A 350 0.76 27.05 -19.27
C HIS A 350 1.77 26.57 -20.32
N CYS A 351 2.31 25.37 -20.13
CA CYS A 351 3.32 24.79 -21.02
C CYS A 351 2.83 24.64 -22.47
N ASN A 352 1.53 24.40 -22.67
CA ASN A 352 0.93 24.34 -24.00
C ASN A 352 0.84 25.71 -24.71
N THR A 353 0.92 26.81 -23.97
CA THR A 353 0.75 28.19 -24.49
C THR A 353 2.05 28.96 -24.67
N THR A 354 3.19 28.37 -24.31
CA THR A 354 4.51 29.02 -24.30
C THR A 354 5.60 28.09 -24.81
N ASP A 355 6.63 28.64 -25.44
CA ASP A 355 7.88 27.95 -25.78
C ASP A 355 9.06 28.42 -24.92
N ASN A 356 8.84 29.37 -24.00
CA ASN A 356 9.85 29.95 -23.14
C ASN A 356 9.94 29.22 -21.79
N GLU A 357 11.07 28.58 -21.54
CA GLU A 357 11.43 27.88 -20.30
C GLU A 357 11.30 28.74 -19.04
N GLY A 358 11.61 30.03 -19.11
CA GLY A 358 11.57 30.95 -17.98
C GLY A 358 10.22 31.66 -17.77
N SER A 359 9.22 31.42 -18.63
CA SER A 359 7.93 32.10 -18.51
C SER A 359 7.13 31.61 -17.31
N LEU A 360 6.49 32.53 -16.58
CA LEU A 360 5.66 32.23 -15.40
C LEU A 360 4.18 32.07 -15.79
N ILE A 361 3.42 31.34 -14.96
CA ILE A 361 1.99 31.08 -15.17
C ILE A 361 1.21 32.39 -15.03
N ARG A 362 0.52 32.80 -16.09
CA ARG A 362 -0.25 34.05 -16.11
C ARG A 362 -1.63 33.91 -15.46
N ALA A 363 -2.15 35.02 -14.94
CA ALA A 363 -3.43 35.09 -14.22
C ALA A 363 -4.63 34.59 -15.05
N GLU A 364 -4.64 34.82 -16.37
CA GLU A 364 -5.78 34.46 -17.23
C GLU A 364 -6.05 32.94 -17.23
N LEU A 365 -5.02 32.12 -16.99
CA LEU A 365 -5.19 30.67 -16.90
C LEU A 365 -6.00 30.25 -15.68
N PHE A 366 -5.91 30.98 -14.56
CA PHE A 366 -6.72 30.70 -13.37
C PHE A 366 -8.19 31.00 -13.62
N GLU A 367 -8.49 32.10 -14.31
CA GLU A 367 -9.86 32.50 -14.68
C GLU A 367 -10.49 31.51 -15.66
N GLN A 368 -9.73 31.02 -16.65
CA GLN A 368 -10.18 29.99 -17.58
C GLN A 368 -10.52 28.68 -16.85
N GLN A 369 -9.71 28.27 -15.86
CA GLN A 369 -9.99 27.06 -15.08
C GLN A 369 -11.20 27.22 -14.15
N LEU A 370 -11.45 28.41 -13.61
CA LEU A 370 -12.69 28.71 -12.88
C LEU A 370 -13.92 28.59 -13.77
N ALA A 371 -13.86 29.08 -15.01
CA ALA A 371 -14.96 29.02 -15.98
C ALA A 371 -15.27 27.59 -16.45
N VAL A 372 -14.24 26.75 -16.62
CA VAL A 372 -14.41 25.32 -16.97
C VAL A 372 -14.95 24.53 -15.78
N SER A 373 -14.51 24.83 -14.56
CA SER A 373 -14.98 24.15 -13.35
C SER A 373 -16.43 24.49 -13.02
N SER A 374 -16.87 25.74 -13.22
CA SER A 374 -18.26 26.15 -13.00
C SER A 374 -19.24 25.58 -14.03
N THR A 375 -18.81 25.34 -15.27
CA THR A 375 -19.60 24.66 -16.30
C THR A 375 -19.66 23.14 -16.11
N ALA A 376 -18.60 22.51 -15.59
CA ALA A 376 -18.60 21.10 -15.22
C ALA A 376 -19.44 20.80 -13.96
N LEU A 377 -19.44 21.72 -12.97
CA LEU A 377 -20.22 21.60 -11.72
C LEU A 377 -21.74 21.81 -11.91
N GLY A 378 -22.20 22.22 -13.10
CA GLY A 378 -23.62 22.29 -13.43
C GLY A 378 -24.29 20.94 -13.70
N ASN A 379 -23.53 19.85 -13.79
CA ASN A 379 -24.01 18.52 -14.19
C ASN A 379 -23.77 17.40 -13.15
N GLU A 380 -23.29 17.71 -11.95
CA GLU A 380 -23.23 16.74 -10.84
C GLU A 380 -23.90 17.34 -9.58
N PRO A 381 -24.82 16.61 -8.90
CA PRO A 381 -25.49 17.14 -7.73
C PRO A 381 -24.49 17.36 -6.59
N SER A 382 -24.53 18.56 -5.99
CA SER A 382 -23.63 18.98 -4.92
C SER A 382 -23.83 18.16 -3.63
N GLU A 383 -22.93 17.20 -3.38
CA GLU A 383 -22.96 16.29 -2.22
C GLU A 383 -22.62 16.94 -0.85
N ARG A 384 -22.26 18.23 -0.81
CA ARG A 384 -21.79 18.89 0.42
C ARG A 384 -22.86 19.46 1.34
N ALA A 385 -24.05 19.79 0.84
CA ALA A 385 -25.05 20.52 1.65
C ALA A 385 -25.75 19.65 2.71
N VAL A 386 -25.62 18.32 2.66
CA VAL A 386 -26.29 17.39 3.59
C VAL A 386 -25.42 17.07 4.83
N HIS A 387 -24.10 17.31 4.76
CA HIS A 387 -23.15 16.88 5.80
C HIS A 387 -23.06 17.83 7.01
N ASP A 388 -23.20 19.15 6.81
CA ASP A 388 -23.01 20.12 7.89
C ASP A 388 -24.15 20.12 8.93
N ALA A 389 -25.36 19.70 8.54
CA ALA A 389 -26.51 19.67 9.45
C ALA A 389 -26.51 18.45 10.40
N ALA A 390 -25.88 17.34 10.03
CA ALA A 390 -25.87 16.11 10.82
C ALA A 390 -24.75 16.07 11.88
N PHE A 391 -23.71 16.89 11.72
CA PHE A 391 -22.49 16.80 12.53
C PHE A 391 -22.56 17.57 13.87
N SER A 392 -23.50 18.51 14.00
CA SER A 392 -23.66 19.31 15.22
C SER A 392 -24.17 18.50 16.44
N SER A 393 -24.78 17.33 16.25
CA SER A 393 -25.43 16.59 17.35
C SER A 393 -24.52 15.60 18.11
N VAL A 394 -23.27 15.38 17.67
CA VAL A 394 -22.39 14.32 18.23
C VAL A 394 -21.25 14.85 19.10
N MET A 395 -20.98 16.16 19.10
CA MET A 395 -19.84 16.76 19.83
C MET A 395 -20.09 17.07 21.32
N ASN A 396 -21.27 16.76 21.86
CA ASN A 396 -21.50 16.85 23.31
C ASN A 396 -21.34 15.46 23.92
N VAL A 397 -20.11 15.13 24.32
CA VAL A 397 -19.68 14.20 25.39
C VAL A 397 -18.26 13.76 25.04
N VAL A 398 -17.25 14.46 25.55
CA VAL A 398 -16.08 13.91 26.27
C VAL A 398 -15.39 15.10 26.95
N GLY A 399 -15.47 15.14 28.28
CA GLY A 399 -14.77 16.09 29.12
C GLY A 399 -13.28 15.75 29.23
N ALA A 400 -12.48 16.82 29.33
CA ALA A 400 -11.04 16.80 29.46
C ALA A 400 -10.55 16.22 30.80
N THR A 401 -9.44 15.48 30.74
CA THR A 401 -8.48 15.42 31.85
C THR A 401 -7.09 15.19 31.28
N SER A 402 -6.25 16.21 31.35
CA SER A 402 -4.82 16.18 31.08
C SER A 402 -4.07 15.85 32.37
N VAL A 403 -3.07 14.98 32.29
CA VAL A 403 -2.08 14.78 33.36
C VAL A 403 -0.71 15.10 32.77
N VAL A 404 -0.09 16.11 33.38
CA VAL A 404 1.27 16.61 33.15
C VAL A 404 2.22 15.74 33.96
N LEU A 405 3.31 15.26 33.36
CA LEU A 405 4.48 14.80 34.11
C LEU A 405 5.75 15.41 33.48
N SER A 406 6.49 16.06 34.36
CA SER A 406 7.65 16.89 34.14
C SER A 406 8.95 16.10 33.98
N SER A 407 9.87 16.74 33.27
CA SER A 407 11.29 16.47 33.08
C SER A 407 12.09 16.21 34.34
N GLU A 408 13.13 15.39 34.22
CA GLU A 408 14.43 15.63 34.87
C GLU A 408 15.55 15.02 34.03
N THR A 409 16.63 15.78 33.96
CA THR A 409 17.89 15.61 33.23
C THR A 409 18.85 14.69 33.98
N ASP A 410 19.74 13.99 33.26
CA ASP A 410 21.17 14.03 33.60
C ASP A 410 22.07 13.52 32.47
N GLU A 411 23.15 14.26 32.25
CA GLU A 411 24.22 14.04 31.30
C GLU A 411 25.35 13.15 31.87
N GLN A 412 26.20 12.72 30.93
CA GLN A 412 27.61 12.31 31.06
C GLN A 412 27.89 10.80 31.11
N SER A 413 28.45 10.28 30.01
CA SER A 413 29.85 9.82 29.97
C SER A 413 30.26 9.36 28.56
N SER A 414 31.49 9.70 28.19
CA SER A 414 32.04 9.65 26.85
C SER A 414 32.82 8.35 26.52
N SER A 415 32.93 8.12 25.21
CA SER A 415 34.03 7.45 24.48
C SER A 415 34.09 5.91 24.46
N THR A 416 33.91 5.33 23.26
CA THR A 416 34.97 4.62 22.51
C THR A 416 34.49 4.43 21.06
N LEU A 417 35.17 5.08 20.12
CA LEU A 417 34.95 4.93 18.67
C LEU A 417 35.52 3.59 18.21
N GLN A 418 34.65 2.67 17.79
CA GLN A 418 35.04 1.52 16.97
C GLN A 418 34.36 1.63 15.60
N GLN A 419 35.20 1.61 14.58
CA GLN A 419 34.86 1.72 13.16
C GLN A 419 33.98 0.54 12.73
N ILE A 420 32.83 0.85 12.11
CA ILE A 420 31.94 -0.11 11.46
C ILE A 420 32.37 -0.21 9.99
N PRO A 421 32.58 -1.41 9.41
CA PRO A 421 32.94 -1.56 7.99
C PRO A 421 31.75 -1.24 7.08
N GLU A 422 32.02 -0.56 5.97
CA GLU A 422 31.05 -0.26 4.91
C GLU A 422 30.45 -1.55 4.30
N PRO A 423 29.14 -1.58 3.97
CA PRO A 423 28.54 -2.73 3.31
C PRO A 423 28.94 -2.78 1.83
N SER A 424 29.53 -3.90 1.43
CA SER A 424 29.89 -4.26 0.06
C SER A 424 28.68 -4.28 -0.89
N THR A 425 28.79 -3.62 -2.04
CA THR A 425 27.84 -3.65 -3.16
C THR A 425 27.79 -5.03 -3.81
N GLU A 426 26.71 -5.79 -3.62
CA GLU A 426 26.40 -6.94 -4.48
C GLU A 426 26.07 -6.46 -5.91
N SER A 427 26.73 -7.04 -6.91
CA SER A 427 26.51 -6.70 -8.32
C SER A 427 25.27 -7.40 -8.88
N ILE A 428 24.41 -6.64 -9.56
CA ILE A 428 23.17 -7.16 -10.17
C ILE A 428 23.52 -8.13 -11.32
N PRO A 429 23.01 -9.37 -11.33
CA PRO A 429 23.36 -10.36 -12.34
C PRO A 429 22.72 -10.02 -13.70
N PRO A 430 23.42 -10.17 -14.85
CA PRO A 430 22.90 -9.74 -16.15
C PRO A 430 21.82 -10.69 -16.71
N LEU A 431 20.83 -10.13 -17.39
CA LEU A 431 19.79 -10.84 -18.12
C LEU A 431 20.29 -11.36 -19.48
N ARG A 432 20.00 -12.63 -19.78
CA ARG A 432 20.30 -13.27 -21.07
C ARG A 432 19.10 -14.06 -21.60
N ILE A 433 18.78 -13.89 -22.88
CA ILE A 433 17.80 -14.74 -23.59
C ILE A 433 18.53 -15.55 -24.66
N GLU A 434 18.41 -16.87 -24.58
CA GLU A 434 19.00 -17.80 -25.55
C GLU A 434 18.11 -17.97 -26.80
N SER A 435 18.70 -18.48 -27.89
CA SER A 435 18.00 -18.74 -29.17
C SER A 435 16.83 -19.73 -29.05
N ASN A 436 16.84 -20.59 -28.03
CA ASN A 436 15.76 -21.51 -27.68
C ASN A 436 14.63 -20.83 -26.86
N GLY A 437 14.72 -19.52 -26.60
CA GLY A 437 13.76 -18.75 -25.83
C GLY A 437 13.83 -18.95 -24.31
N MET A 438 14.95 -19.49 -23.79
CA MET A 438 15.22 -19.61 -22.36
C MET A 438 15.80 -18.33 -21.80
N ILE A 439 15.37 -17.96 -20.59
CA ILE A 439 15.72 -16.69 -19.93
C ILE A 439 16.56 -16.98 -18.68
N TRP A 440 17.66 -16.25 -18.55
CA TRP A 440 18.68 -16.42 -17.53
C TRP A 440 18.98 -15.07 -16.85
N LEU A 441 19.27 -15.10 -15.56
CA LEU A 441 19.81 -13.99 -14.77
C LEU A 441 21.14 -14.44 -14.17
N GLY A 442 22.25 -14.01 -14.76
CA GLY A 442 23.57 -14.57 -14.49
C GLY A 442 23.57 -16.08 -14.79
N GLU A 443 23.88 -16.90 -13.78
CA GLU A 443 23.85 -18.37 -13.89
C GLU A 443 22.49 -18.97 -13.53
N ARG A 444 21.54 -18.16 -13.04
CA ARG A 444 20.22 -18.62 -12.60
C ARG A 444 19.24 -18.64 -13.76
N ARG A 445 18.72 -19.82 -14.10
CA ARG A 445 17.61 -19.96 -15.04
C ARG A 445 16.30 -19.55 -14.37
N ILE A 446 15.50 -18.71 -15.03
CA ILE A 446 14.15 -18.39 -14.56
C ILE A 446 13.25 -19.61 -14.79
N GLN A 447 12.89 -20.30 -13.72
CA GLN A 447 11.97 -21.43 -13.75
C GLN A 447 10.56 -20.96 -13.37
N GLY A 448 9.70 -20.81 -14.36
CA GLY A 448 8.31 -20.38 -14.18
C GLY A 448 7.64 -20.06 -15.51
N ARG A 449 6.31 -20.17 -15.58
CA ARG A 449 5.57 -19.70 -16.76
C ARG A 449 5.51 -18.17 -16.74
N ILE A 450 6.41 -17.53 -17.47
CA ILE A 450 6.23 -16.12 -17.86
C ILE A 450 4.92 -16.04 -18.65
N SER A 451 4.09 -15.06 -18.33
CA SER A 451 2.80 -14.93 -19.01
C SER A 451 3.01 -14.65 -20.50
N ARG A 452 2.07 -15.02 -21.37
CA ARG A 452 2.21 -14.76 -22.83
C ARG A 452 2.49 -13.28 -23.12
N ILE A 453 1.81 -12.38 -22.41
CA ILE A 453 1.98 -10.93 -22.58
C ILE A 453 3.35 -10.46 -22.04
N SER A 454 3.74 -10.90 -20.84
CA SER A 454 5.05 -10.58 -20.26
C SER A 454 6.19 -11.08 -21.15
N ARG A 455 6.02 -12.24 -21.78
CA ARG A 455 6.97 -12.80 -22.73
C ARG A 455 7.07 -11.97 -24.00
N LEU A 456 5.94 -11.53 -24.57
CA LEU A 456 5.92 -10.63 -25.73
C LEU A 456 6.60 -9.29 -25.44
N ILE A 457 6.35 -8.72 -24.26
CA ILE A 457 7.03 -7.49 -23.80
C ILE A 457 8.54 -7.73 -23.75
N LEU A 458 8.97 -8.80 -23.07
CA LEU A 458 10.38 -9.10 -22.86
C LEU A 458 11.12 -9.40 -24.17
N GLU A 459 10.53 -10.21 -25.06
CA GLU A 459 11.09 -10.53 -26.37
C GLU A 459 11.22 -9.26 -27.24
N TYR A 460 10.22 -8.39 -27.21
CA TYR A 460 10.26 -7.14 -27.96
C TYR A 460 11.33 -6.18 -27.41
N LEU A 461 11.41 -6.02 -26.09
CA LEU A 461 12.45 -5.23 -25.44
C LEU A 461 13.85 -5.83 -25.67
N TRP A 462 13.99 -7.15 -25.74
CA TRP A 462 15.25 -7.83 -26.04
C TRP A 462 15.72 -7.59 -27.48
N ALA A 463 14.79 -7.60 -28.43
CA ALA A 463 15.08 -7.29 -29.83
C ALA A 463 15.54 -5.82 -30.01
N HIS A 464 15.06 -4.91 -29.16
CA HIS A 464 15.36 -3.47 -29.20
C HIS A 464 16.17 -3.01 -27.99
N ARG A 465 16.99 -3.90 -27.40
CA ARG A 465 17.66 -3.68 -26.10
C ARG A 465 18.62 -2.49 -26.06
N ASP A 466 19.10 -2.03 -27.22
CA ASP A 466 19.96 -0.85 -27.36
C ASP A 466 19.18 0.47 -27.52
N GLN A 467 17.85 0.44 -27.46
CA GLN A 467 16.97 1.58 -27.73
C GLN A 467 15.85 1.72 -26.69
N TYR A 468 15.25 2.91 -26.63
CA TYR A 468 14.00 3.12 -25.91
C TYR A 468 12.82 2.71 -26.78
N VAL A 469 11.87 2.01 -26.19
CA VAL A 469 10.62 1.62 -26.84
C VAL A 469 9.46 2.42 -26.27
N THR A 470 8.77 3.19 -27.11
CA THR A 470 7.66 4.04 -26.67
C THR A 470 6.45 3.21 -26.22
N ARG A 471 5.61 3.81 -25.37
CA ARG A 471 4.39 3.15 -24.88
C ARG A 471 3.45 2.80 -26.02
N GLU A 472 3.30 3.69 -27.00
CA GLU A 472 2.48 3.49 -28.19
C GLU A 472 2.97 2.31 -29.03
N THR A 473 4.30 2.17 -29.16
CA THR A 473 4.92 1.05 -29.90
C THR A 473 4.66 -0.29 -29.22
N LEU A 474 4.86 -0.35 -27.90
CA LEU A 474 4.56 -1.56 -27.11
C LEU A 474 3.06 -1.91 -27.17
N LEU A 475 2.16 -0.93 -27.06
CA LEU A 475 0.72 -1.16 -27.19
C LEU A 475 0.35 -1.74 -28.55
N ALA A 476 0.93 -1.21 -29.64
CA ALA A 476 0.67 -1.68 -31.00
C ALA A 476 1.14 -3.13 -31.22
N VAL A 477 2.30 -3.50 -30.65
CA VAL A 477 2.88 -4.84 -30.77
C VAL A 477 2.13 -5.87 -29.93
N ILE A 478 1.78 -5.52 -28.70
CA ILE A 478 1.17 -6.43 -27.73
C ILE A 478 -0.34 -6.56 -27.96
N LYS A 479 -0.97 -5.56 -28.58
CA LYS A 479 -2.43 -5.46 -28.80
C LYS A 479 -3.20 -5.54 -27.47
N CYS A 480 -2.81 -4.72 -26.50
CA CYS A 480 -3.49 -4.60 -25.20
C CYS A 480 -3.94 -3.16 -24.94
N GLU A 481 -4.86 -2.96 -23.99
CA GLU A 481 -5.31 -1.63 -23.59
C GLU A 481 -4.22 -0.85 -22.83
N PRO A 482 -4.20 0.50 -22.92
CA PRO A 482 -3.22 1.35 -22.23
C PRO A 482 -3.09 1.07 -20.73
N ALA A 483 -4.21 0.89 -20.02
CA ALA A 483 -4.23 0.58 -18.59
C ALA A 483 -3.66 -0.81 -18.26
N SER A 484 -3.63 -1.73 -19.24
CA SER A 484 -3.13 -3.09 -19.08
C SER A 484 -1.63 -3.23 -19.33
N LEU A 485 -1.03 -2.31 -20.09
CA LEU A 485 0.42 -2.34 -20.40
C LEU A 485 1.25 -2.15 -19.12
N TYR A 486 0.91 -1.14 -18.32
CA TYR A 486 1.62 -0.88 -17.06
C TYR A 486 1.55 -2.10 -16.13
N LYS A 487 0.34 -2.65 -15.90
CA LYS A 487 0.14 -3.87 -15.09
C LYS A 487 0.97 -5.05 -15.61
N SER A 488 1.12 -5.17 -16.93
CA SER A 488 1.87 -6.25 -17.57
C SER A 488 3.39 -6.07 -17.47
N VAL A 489 3.89 -4.83 -17.48
CA VAL A 489 5.31 -4.52 -17.21
C VAL A 489 5.64 -4.75 -15.74
N VAL A 490 4.77 -4.35 -14.81
CA VAL A 490 4.94 -4.65 -13.38
C VAL A 490 5.00 -6.16 -13.16
N ARG A 491 4.06 -6.92 -13.74
CA ARG A 491 4.10 -8.40 -13.68
C ARG A 491 5.36 -8.99 -14.28
N LEU A 492 5.88 -8.42 -15.38
CA LEU A 492 7.15 -8.87 -15.96
C LEU A 492 8.32 -8.64 -14.98
N ARG A 493 8.40 -7.47 -14.34
CA ARG A 493 9.41 -7.19 -13.30
C ARG A 493 9.32 -8.19 -12.15
N GLU A 494 8.13 -8.45 -11.63
CA GLU A 494 7.91 -9.45 -10.58
C GLU A 494 8.29 -10.87 -11.01
N GLN A 495 8.14 -11.20 -12.30
CA GLN A 495 8.54 -12.51 -12.83
C GLN A 495 10.05 -12.64 -13.04
N LEU A 496 10.74 -11.54 -13.36
CA LEU A 496 12.20 -11.49 -13.44
C LEU A 496 12.82 -11.46 -12.03
N GLU A 497 12.18 -10.76 -11.10
CA GLU A 497 12.68 -10.47 -9.76
C GLU A 497 11.59 -10.72 -8.70
N PRO A 498 11.25 -11.99 -8.39
CA PRO A 498 10.16 -12.31 -7.47
C PRO A 498 10.36 -11.80 -6.04
N GLN A 499 11.58 -11.42 -5.68
CA GLN A 499 11.94 -10.92 -4.34
C GLN A 499 12.03 -9.39 -4.27
N LEU A 500 11.94 -8.68 -5.40
CA LEU A 500 12.08 -7.23 -5.47
C LEU A 500 10.91 -6.63 -6.25
N HIS A 501 9.81 -6.37 -5.54
CA HIS A 501 8.64 -5.72 -6.14
C HIS A 501 9.01 -4.34 -6.69
N ASN A 502 8.57 -4.07 -7.92
CA ASN A 502 8.81 -2.82 -8.64
C ASN A 502 10.29 -2.51 -8.97
N SER A 503 11.18 -3.49 -8.89
CA SER A 503 12.57 -3.32 -9.33
C SER A 503 12.65 -2.92 -10.81
N LYS A 504 13.56 -2.00 -11.10
CA LYS A 504 13.87 -1.51 -12.45
C LYS A 504 15.20 -2.05 -12.97
N HIS A 505 15.74 -3.08 -12.33
CA HIS A 505 17.08 -3.59 -12.68
C HIS A 505 17.14 -4.23 -14.05
N TYR A 506 16.03 -4.69 -14.63
CA TYR A 506 16.02 -5.27 -15.98
C TYR A 506 15.11 -4.57 -16.97
N VAL A 507 14.00 -4.01 -16.50
CA VAL A 507 13.08 -3.23 -17.32
C VAL A 507 12.93 -1.86 -16.68
N GLU A 508 13.63 -0.89 -17.24
CA GLU A 508 13.57 0.50 -16.82
C GLU A 508 12.38 1.17 -17.52
N GLU A 509 11.68 2.02 -16.78
CA GLU A 509 10.67 2.91 -17.33
C GLU A 509 11.16 4.34 -17.18
N VAL A 510 11.24 5.04 -18.31
CA VAL A 510 11.58 6.47 -18.38
C VAL A 510 10.31 7.22 -18.70
N ARG A 511 9.88 8.06 -17.75
CA ARG A 511 8.64 8.83 -17.85
C ARG A 511 8.67 9.72 -19.09
N GLY A 512 7.58 9.69 -19.87
CA GLY A 512 7.46 10.45 -21.13
C GLY A 512 8.22 9.87 -22.33
N VAL A 513 9.03 8.82 -22.15
CA VAL A 513 9.82 8.20 -23.25
C VAL A 513 9.34 6.77 -23.53
N GLY A 514 9.18 5.94 -22.50
CA GLY A 514 8.76 4.55 -22.64
C GLY A 514 9.57 3.59 -21.78
N TYR A 515 9.86 2.42 -22.31
CA TYR A 515 10.55 1.34 -21.60
C TYR A 515 11.86 0.97 -22.28
N ARG A 516 12.83 0.50 -21.50
CA ARG A 516 14.12 0.03 -21.99
C ARG A 516 14.57 -1.19 -21.19
N LEU A 517 15.23 -2.12 -21.88
CA LEU A 517 15.91 -3.22 -21.21
C LEU A 517 17.25 -2.75 -20.64
N VAL A 518 17.55 -3.09 -19.39
CA VAL A 518 18.81 -2.73 -18.72
C VAL A 518 19.44 -3.98 -18.08
N ASN A 519 20.72 -3.91 -17.74
CA ASN A 519 21.51 -5.02 -17.16
C ASN A 519 21.34 -6.34 -17.94
N PHE A 520 21.62 -6.32 -19.25
CA PHE A 520 21.59 -7.50 -20.12
C PHE A 520 22.99 -7.82 -20.69
N ARG A 521 23.20 -9.06 -21.13
CA ARG A 521 24.45 -9.51 -21.79
C ARG A 521 24.19 -10.34 -23.04
#